data_AF-A0A0K2RTF3-F1
#
_entry.id   AF-A0A0K2RTF3-F1
#
_cell.length_a   1.000
_cell.length_b   1.000
_cell.length_c   1.000
_cell.angle_alpha   90.00
_cell.angle_beta   90.00
_cell.angle_gamma   90.00
#
_symmetry.space_group_name_H-M   'P 1'
#
loop_
_entity.id
_entity.type
_entity.pdbx_description
1 polymer ?
#
loop_
_entity_poly.entity_id
_entity_poly.type
_entity_poly.pdbx_seq_one_letter_code
_entity_poly.pdbx_strand_id
1 'polypeptide(L)'
;MDEASREIPADDLDVLGFWSWRDGLLRGLAAHHAGLLPTFKEVVEKLFADGLVKAVFATETLALGVNMPARCVVLEKLDKFNGEAHVNITAGEYTQLTGRAGRRGIDVEGHAVVLWQPGTDPAAVAGLASRRTYPLNSSFRPTYNMSINLIAQFGRPGHGRSSNRRSPSSRRTVQSSGWPGRCEAVKSPWPAMPNP
;
A
#
# COMPACT_ATOMS: atom_id res chain seq x y z
N MET A 1 8.64 1.01 22.27
CA MET A 1 7.83 -0.16 22.68
C MET A 1 6.85 0.26 23.75
N ASP A 2 7.33 0.73 24.90
CA ASP A 2 6.47 1.13 26.03
C ASP A 2 5.50 2.27 25.69
N GLU A 3 5.89 3.19 24.80
CA GLU A 3 5.02 4.27 24.33
C GLU A 3 3.83 3.76 23.50
N ALA A 4 4.00 2.70 22.72
CA ALA A 4 2.93 2.11 21.91
C ALA A 4 1.91 1.32 22.73
N SER A 5 2.24 0.93 23.96
CA SER A 5 1.34 0.26 24.90
C SER A 5 0.70 1.21 25.90
N ARG A 6 1.06 2.50 25.92
CA ARG A 6 0.54 3.47 26.92
C ARG A 6 -0.95 3.73 26.79
N GLU A 7 -1.49 3.62 25.58
CA GLU A 7 -2.89 3.91 25.28
C GLU A 7 -3.80 2.67 25.34
N ILE A 8 -3.23 1.48 25.57
CA ILE A 8 -3.96 0.22 25.56
C ILE A 8 -4.13 -0.27 27.02
N PRO A 9 -5.37 -0.55 27.46
CA PRO A 9 -5.63 -1.16 28.76
C PRO A 9 -4.84 -2.46 28.97
N ALA A 10 -4.42 -2.73 30.21
CA ALA A 10 -3.58 -3.89 30.52
C ALA A 10 -4.25 -5.23 30.15
N ASP A 11 -5.56 -5.33 30.30
CA ASP A 11 -6.34 -6.54 29.96
C ASP A 11 -6.33 -6.81 28.44
N ASP A 12 -6.34 -5.74 27.64
CA ASP A 12 -6.29 -5.84 26.18
C ASP A 12 -4.90 -6.26 25.69
N LEU A 13 -3.82 -5.89 26.41
CA LEU A 13 -2.45 -6.25 26.03
C LEU A 13 -2.22 -7.77 26.01
N ASP A 14 -2.86 -8.51 26.92
CA ASP A 14 -2.72 -9.97 26.97
C ASP A 14 -3.46 -10.65 25.82
N VAL A 15 -4.69 -10.20 25.53
CA VAL A 15 -5.49 -10.66 24.38
C VAL A 15 -4.77 -10.39 23.06
N LEU A 16 -4.09 -9.24 22.96
CA LEU A 16 -3.31 -8.85 21.78
C LEU A 16 -1.97 -9.57 21.64
N GLY A 17 -1.58 -10.41 22.61
CA GLY A 17 -0.29 -11.11 22.59
C GLY A 17 0.90 -10.15 22.67
N PHE A 18 0.75 -9.02 23.36
CA PHE A 18 1.78 -7.98 23.42
C PHE A 18 3.11 -8.50 23.98
N TRP A 19 3.06 -9.37 24.99
CA TRP A 19 4.26 -9.86 25.67
C TRP A 19 5.14 -10.73 24.77
N SER A 20 4.53 -11.62 23.98
CA SER A 20 5.26 -12.47 23.03
C SER A 20 5.79 -11.65 21.85
N TRP A 21 5.00 -10.68 21.36
CA TRP A 21 5.45 -9.73 20.35
C TRP A 21 6.66 -8.91 20.83
N ARG A 22 6.60 -8.39 22.06
CA ARG A 22 7.70 -7.62 22.69
C ARG A 22 8.96 -8.48 22.86
N ASP A 23 8.83 -9.70 23.36
CA ASP A 23 9.96 -10.63 23.51
C ASP A 23 10.61 -10.96 22.16
N GLY A 24 9.81 -11.17 21.12
CA GLY A 24 10.31 -11.31 19.75
C GLY A 24 11.14 -10.10 19.30
N LEU A 25 10.60 -8.89 19.50
CA LEU A 25 11.29 -7.66 19.14
C LEU A 25 12.60 -7.46 19.90
N LEU A 26 12.65 -7.79 21.18
CA LEU A 26 13.87 -7.75 21.99
C LEU A 26 14.95 -8.72 21.47
N ARG A 27 14.54 -9.82 20.84
CA ARG A 27 15.42 -10.77 20.16
C ARG A 27 15.77 -10.36 18.73
N GLY A 28 15.26 -9.22 18.25
CA GLY A 28 15.49 -8.72 16.89
C GLY A 28 14.66 -9.40 15.80
N LEU A 29 13.55 -10.04 16.18
CA LEU A 29 12.61 -10.72 15.29
C LEU A 29 11.23 -10.04 15.36
N ALA A 30 10.55 -9.88 14.23
CA ALA A 30 9.20 -9.35 14.23
C ALA A 30 8.30 -10.06 13.22
N ALA A 31 7.00 -10.08 13.49
CA ALA A 31 5.98 -10.42 12.51
C ALA A 31 5.35 -9.12 11.96
N HIS A 32 4.95 -9.14 10.68
CA HIS A 32 4.26 -8.04 10.03
C HIS A 32 3.15 -8.56 9.11
N HIS A 33 1.91 -8.54 9.58
CA HIS A 33 0.74 -8.99 8.83
C HIS A 33 -0.47 -8.08 9.05
N ALA A 34 -1.50 -8.21 8.22
CA ALA A 34 -2.69 -7.36 8.26
C ALA A 34 -3.41 -7.38 9.62
N GLY A 35 -3.37 -8.52 10.32
CA GLY A 35 -3.98 -8.69 11.65
C GLY A 35 -3.30 -7.97 12.81
N LEU A 36 -2.14 -7.33 12.63
CA LEU A 36 -1.53 -6.49 13.67
C LEU A 36 -2.22 -5.12 13.73
N LEU A 37 -2.30 -4.56 14.95
CA LEU A 37 -2.75 -3.19 15.16
C LEU A 37 -1.85 -2.21 14.39
N PRO A 38 -2.41 -1.10 13.86
CA PRO A 38 -1.62 -0.07 13.18
C PRO A 38 -0.43 0.42 14.02
N THR A 39 -0.65 0.66 15.32
CA THR A 39 0.40 1.07 16.26
C THR A 39 1.55 0.07 16.34
N PHE A 40 1.26 -1.24 16.30
CA PHE A 40 2.30 -2.27 16.36
C PHE A 40 3.07 -2.35 15.03
N LYS A 41 2.39 -2.17 13.89
CA LYS A 41 3.04 -2.09 12.58
C LYS A 41 4.02 -0.94 12.51
N GLU A 42 3.62 0.25 12.95
CA GLU A 42 4.48 1.44 12.98
C GLU A 42 5.73 1.23 13.84
N VAL A 43 5.60 0.56 15.00
CA VAL A 43 6.77 0.22 15.83
C VAL A 43 7.71 -0.75 15.11
N VAL A 44 7.19 -1.81 14.48
CA VAL A 44 8.02 -2.77 13.73
C VAL A 44 8.74 -2.06 12.58
N GLU A 45 8.04 -1.24 11.81
CA GLU A 45 8.60 -0.47 10.68
C GLU A 45 9.74 0.46 11.14
N LYS A 46 9.51 1.20 12.23
CA LYS A 46 10.54 2.10 12.80
C LYS A 46 11.76 1.32 13.29
N LEU A 47 11.56 0.27 14.08
CA LEU A 47 12.66 -0.53 14.63
C LEU A 47 13.46 -1.26 13.54
N PHE A 48 12.80 -1.64 12.44
CA PHE A 48 13.49 -2.23 11.29
C PHE A 48 14.29 -1.19 10.50
N ALA A 49 13.74 0.01 10.29
CA ALA A 49 14.44 1.12 9.65
C ALA A 49 15.68 1.55 10.45
N ASP A 50 15.58 1.56 11.78
CA ASP A 50 16.70 1.82 12.70
C ASP A 50 17.72 0.65 12.78
N GLY A 51 17.40 -0.50 12.16
CA GLY A 51 18.25 -1.68 12.15
C GLY A 51 18.33 -2.43 13.47
N LEU A 52 17.41 -2.18 14.41
CA LEU A 52 17.31 -2.89 15.69
C LEU A 52 16.67 -4.27 15.50
N VAL A 53 15.67 -4.37 14.63
CA VAL A 53 15.10 -5.65 14.17
C VAL A 53 15.88 -6.14 12.96
N LYS A 54 16.35 -7.39 13.01
CA LYS A 54 17.21 -7.98 11.97
C LYS A 54 16.42 -8.78 10.94
N ALA A 55 15.30 -9.38 11.35
CA ALA A 55 14.44 -10.14 10.47
C ALA A 55 12.96 -9.87 10.76
N VAL A 56 12.19 -9.73 9.69
CA VAL A 56 10.74 -9.53 9.74
C VAL A 56 10.08 -10.62 8.91
N PHE A 57 9.16 -11.36 9.52
CA PHE A 57 8.29 -12.31 8.84
C PHE A 57 7.03 -11.57 8.39
N ALA A 58 6.82 -11.48 7.08
CA ALA A 58 5.72 -10.69 6.54
C ALA A 58 4.91 -11.44 5.50
N THR A 59 3.63 -11.08 5.40
CA THR A 59 2.74 -11.54 4.34
C THR A 59 2.95 -10.74 3.05
N GLU A 60 2.52 -11.26 1.90
CA GLU A 60 2.66 -10.64 0.57
C GLU A 60 2.27 -9.15 0.54
N THR A 61 1.21 -8.79 1.28
CA THR A 61 0.68 -7.42 1.35
C THR A 61 1.68 -6.37 1.82
N LEU A 62 2.77 -6.76 2.51
CA LEU A 62 3.85 -5.85 2.88
C LEU A 62 4.48 -5.19 1.64
N ALA A 63 4.62 -5.94 0.53
CA ALA A 63 5.31 -5.47 -0.66
C ALA A 63 4.55 -4.39 -1.46
N LEU A 64 3.28 -4.13 -1.14
CA LEU A 64 2.40 -3.24 -1.90
C LEU A 64 2.40 -1.78 -1.43
N GLY A 65 2.97 -1.44 -0.26
CA GLY A 65 2.81 -0.07 0.25
C GLY A 65 3.73 0.38 1.38
N VAL A 66 4.53 -0.51 1.99
CA VAL A 66 5.35 -0.16 3.14
C VAL A 66 6.78 0.23 2.71
N ASN A 67 7.32 1.30 3.28
CA ASN A 67 8.70 1.76 3.04
C ASN A 67 9.68 1.08 4.01
N MET A 68 9.83 -0.24 3.88
CA MET A 68 10.72 -1.04 4.72
C MET A 68 11.78 -1.74 3.83
N PRO A 69 12.86 -1.04 3.44
CA PRO A 69 13.85 -1.60 2.52
C PRO A 69 14.75 -2.61 3.24
N ALA A 70 14.79 -3.84 2.74
CA ALA A 70 15.57 -4.93 3.33
C ALA A 70 16.84 -5.18 2.52
N ARG A 71 17.94 -5.61 3.17
CA ARG A 71 19.15 -6.03 2.44
C ARG A 71 18.90 -7.31 1.62
N CYS A 72 18.13 -8.22 2.20
CA CYS A 72 17.80 -9.51 1.62
C CYS A 72 16.31 -9.79 1.80
N VAL A 73 15.69 -10.42 0.80
CA VAL A 73 14.32 -10.94 0.86
C VAL A 73 14.39 -12.45 0.69
N VAL A 74 13.69 -13.17 1.56
CA VAL A 74 13.58 -14.64 1.49
C VAL A 74 12.14 -15.00 1.18
N LEU A 75 11.94 -15.76 0.11
CA LEU A 75 10.65 -16.28 -0.33
C LEU A 75 10.56 -17.74 0.12
N GLU A 76 9.66 -18.04 1.05
CA GLU A 76 9.45 -19.41 1.53
C GLU A 76 8.72 -20.27 0.50
N LYS A 77 7.68 -19.71 -0.15
CA LYS A 77 6.82 -20.38 -1.11
C LYS A 77 6.55 -19.49 -2.32
N LEU A 78 6.31 -20.12 -3.47
CA LEU A 78 6.00 -19.47 -4.74
C LEU A 78 4.55 -19.68 -5.18
N ASP A 79 3.71 -20.15 -4.27
CA ASP A 79 2.27 -20.26 -4.42
C ASP A 79 1.57 -19.47 -3.30
N LYS A 80 0.37 -18.99 -3.60
CA LYS A 80 -0.47 -18.27 -2.66
C LYS A 80 -1.90 -18.75 -2.72
N PHE A 81 -2.60 -18.63 -1.60
CA PHE A 81 -4.02 -18.92 -1.54
C PHE A 81 -4.84 -17.69 -1.94
N ASN A 82 -5.66 -17.80 -2.99
CA ASN A 82 -6.48 -16.70 -3.49
C ASN A 82 -7.89 -16.64 -2.87
N GLY A 83 -8.18 -17.48 -1.88
CA GLY A 83 -9.53 -17.66 -1.32
C GLY A 83 -10.21 -18.95 -1.77
N GLU A 84 -9.82 -19.51 -2.91
CA GLU A 84 -10.42 -20.71 -3.51
C GLU A 84 -9.40 -21.83 -3.73
N ALA A 85 -8.19 -21.50 -4.19
CA ALA A 85 -7.15 -22.46 -4.49
C ALA A 85 -5.74 -21.88 -4.24
N HIS A 86 -4.76 -22.78 -4.16
CA HIS A 86 -3.34 -22.41 -4.23
C HIS A 86 -2.97 -22.14 -5.69
N VAL A 87 -2.52 -20.92 -5.97
CA VAL A 87 -2.15 -20.45 -7.31
C VAL A 87 -0.70 -19.97 -7.26
N ASN A 88 0.08 -20.29 -8.29
CA ASN A 88 1.46 -19.82 -8.42
C ASN A 88 1.49 -18.28 -8.47
N ILE A 89 2.49 -17.69 -7.82
CA ILE A 89 2.71 -16.25 -7.89
C ILE A 89 2.95 -15.82 -9.33
N THR A 90 2.39 -14.67 -9.69
CA THR A 90 2.70 -14.06 -10.97
C THR A 90 4.09 -13.45 -10.90
N ALA A 91 4.75 -13.34 -12.05
CA ALA A 91 6.09 -12.80 -12.05
C ALA A 91 6.12 -11.27 -11.76
N GLY A 92 4.98 -10.58 -11.87
CA GLY A 92 4.80 -9.21 -11.39
C GLY A 92 4.85 -9.13 -9.86
N GLU A 93 4.14 -10.04 -9.18
CA GLU A 93 4.19 -10.17 -7.71
C GLU A 93 5.59 -10.59 -7.24
N TYR A 94 6.23 -11.54 -7.93
CA TYR A 94 7.62 -11.90 -7.68
C TYR A 94 8.53 -10.68 -7.74
N THR A 95 8.43 -9.87 -8.81
CA THR A 95 9.24 -8.65 -8.96
C THR A 95 8.94 -7.61 -7.87
N GLN A 96 7.69 -7.47 -7.43
CA GLN A 96 7.32 -6.57 -6.33
C GLN A 96 7.92 -7.02 -5.01
N LEU A 97 7.92 -8.32 -4.72
CA LEU A 97 8.49 -8.90 -3.51
C LEU A 97 10.02 -8.77 -3.51
N THR A 98 10.69 -9.24 -4.58
CA THR A 98 12.15 -9.19 -4.67
C THR A 98 12.70 -7.78 -4.84
N GLY A 99 11.91 -6.85 -5.39
CA GLY A 99 12.28 -5.45 -5.53
C GLY A 99 12.43 -4.69 -4.21
N ARG A 100 12.08 -5.32 -3.07
CA ARG A 100 12.34 -4.80 -1.72
C ARG A 100 13.73 -5.15 -1.20
N ALA A 101 14.45 -6.04 -1.89
CA ALA A 101 15.83 -6.36 -1.59
C ALA A 101 16.78 -5.27 -2.13
N GLY A 102 17.75 -4.88 -1.31
CA GLY A 102 18.75 -3.86 -1.62
C GLY A 102 18.32 -2.46 -1.17
N ARG A 103 19.06 -1.90 -0.21
CA ARG A 103 18.85 -0.52 0.25
C ARG A 103 19.63 0.44 -0.64
N ARG A 104 18.92 1.33 -1.34
CA ARG A 104 19.51 2.34 -2.23
C ARG A 104 20.52 3.20 -1.48
N GLY A 105 21.73 3.31 -2.03
CA GLY A 105 22.79 4.14 -1.47
C GLY A 105 23.52 3.55 -0.26
N ILE A 106 23.15 2.34 0.20
CA ILE A 106 23.82 1.65 1.31
C ILE A 106 24.35 0.29 0.86
N ASP A 107 23.52 -0.51 0.19
CA ASP A 107 23.91 -1.83 -0.29
C ASP A 107 24.35 -1.76 -1.76
N VAL A 108 25.47 -2.42 -2.09
CA VAL A 108 25.97 -2.55 -3.47
C VAL A 108 25.06 -3.48 -4.29
N GLU A 109 24.56 -4.53 -3.64
CA GLU A 109 23.70 -5.56 -4.23
C GLU A 109 22.55 -5.90 -3.26
N GLY A 110 21.38 -6.18 -3.83
CA GLY A 110 20.23 -6.73 -3.10
C GLY A 110 20.12 -8.23 -3.39
N HIS A 111 19.87 -9.03 -2.35
CA HIS A 111 19.74 -10.47 -2.50
C HIS A 111 18.28 -10.91 -2.38
N ALA A 112 17.82 -11.73 -3.34
CA ALA A 112 16.54 -12.42 -3.25
C ALA A 112 16.81 -13.93 -3.22
N VAL A 113 16.37 -14.59 -2.17
CA VAL A 113 16.59 -16.02 -1.95
C VAL A 113 15.25 -16.74 -1.97
N VAL A 114 15.13 -17.78 -2.78
CA VAL A 114 13.97 -18.67 -2.77
C VAL A 114 14.36 -19.92 -2.01
N LEU A 115 13.58 -20.24 -0.96
CA LEU A 115 13.79 -21.45 -0.19
C LEU A 115 13.34 -22.66 -1.01
N TRP A 116 14.23 -23.65 -1.14
CA TRP A 116 13.89 -24.88 -1.86
C TRP A 116 12.92 -25.72 -1.04
N GLN A 117 11.84 -26.18 -1.68
CA GLN A 117 10.89 -27.14 -1.10
C GLN A 117 10.65 -28.30 -2.07
N PRO A 118 10.23 -29.48 -1.58
CA PRO A 118 9.79 -30.57 -2.44
C PRO A 118 8.65 -30.10 -3.35
N GLY A 119 8.88 -30.10 -4.68
CA GLY A 119 7.93 -29.58 -5.67
C GLY A 119 8.29 -28.21 -6.26
N THR A 120 9.31 -27.53 -5.74
CA THR A 120 9.85 -26.32 -6.37
C THR A 120 10.70 -26.69 -7.59
N ASP A 121 10.24 -26.31 -8.78
CA ASP A 121 11.02 -26.42 -10.02
C ASP A 121 11.92 -25.19 -10.21
N PRO A 122 13.26 -25.33 -10.20
CA PRO A 122 14.18 -24.23 -10.44
C PRO A 122 13.97 -23.52 -11.79
N ALA A 123 13.52 -24.24 -12.81
CA ALA A 123 13.26 -23.65 -14.13
C ALA A 123 12.04 -22.70 -14.08
N ALA A 124 11.01 -23.06 -13.32
CA ALA A 124 9.86 -22.18 -13.07
C ALA A 124 10.28 -20.88 -12.36
N VAL A 125 11.16 -20.97 -11.35
CA VAL A 125 11.69 -19.78 -10.65
C VAL A 125 12.47 -18.87 -11.59
N ALA A 126 13.34 -19.44 -12.42
CA ALA A 126 14.07 -18.69 -13.45
C ALA A 126 13.12 -18.04 -14.47
N GLY A 127 12.02 -18.72 -14.81
CA GLY A 127 10.92 -18.19 -15.61
C GLY A 127 10.22 -16.97 -14.99
N LEU A 128 10.08 -16.93 -13.66
CA LEU A 128 9.54 -15.76 -12.95
C LEU A 128 10.53 -14.58 -12.99
N ALA A 129 11.81 -14.82 -12.74
CA ALA A 129 12.82 -13.77 -12.71
C ALA A 129 13.11 -13.12 -14.09
N SER A 130 12.85 -13.85 -15.18
CA SER A 130 13.17 -13.42 -16.55
C SER A 130 12.07 -12.62 -17.26
N ARG A 131 10.83 -12.67 -16.78
CA ARG A 131 9.71 -11.95 -17.39
C ARG A 131 9.83 -10.45 -17.12
N ARG A 132 9.97 -9.65 -18.20
CA ARG A 132 10.18 -8.20 -18.12
C ARG A 132 8.90 -7.36 -18.17
N THR A 133 7.79 -7.93 -18.61
CA THR A 133 6.54 -7.19 -18.86
C THR A 133 5.32 -7.94 -18.34
N TYR A 134 4.46 -7.22 -17.62
CA TYR A 134 3.17 -7.68 -17.11
C TYR A 134 2.09 -6.75 -17.65
N PRO A 135 1.11 -7.23 -18.42
CA PRO A 135 0.09 -6.36 -19.01
C PRO A 135 -0.73 -5.70 -17.89
N LEU A 136 -0.78 -4.37 -17.91
CA LEU A 136 -1.64 -3.61 -17.01
C LEU A 136 -3.09 -3.74 -17.51
N ASN A 137 -3.83 -4.67 -16.92
CA ASN A 137 -5.24 -4.85 -17.24
C ASN A 137 -6.08 -3.83 -16.47
N SER A 138 -7.00 -3.16 -17.17
CA SER A 138 -7.96 -2.25 -16.52
C SER A 138 -8.88 -3.03 -15.59
N SER A 139 -8.94 -2.61 -14.33
CA SER A 139 -9.89 -3.12 -13.32
C SER A 139 -11.18 -2.31 -13.26
N PHE A 140 -11.40 -1.38 -14.21
CA PHE A 140 -12.54 -0.48 -14.20
C PHE A 140 -13.86 -1.25 -14.27
N ARG A 141 -14.66 -1.14 -13.21
CA ARG A 141 -16.02 -1.68 -13.13
C ARG A 141 -16.98 -0.52 -12.84
N PRO A 142 -17.86 -0.14 -13.79
CA PRO A 142 -18.88 0.87 -13.54
C PRO A 142 -19.74 0.46 -12.32
N THR A 143 -19.80 1.32 -11.31
CA THR A 143 -20.71 1.14 -10.17
C THR A 143 -21.90 2.07 -10.34
N TYR A 144 -23.03 1.69 -9.75
CA TYR A 144 -24.26 2.48 -9.84
C TYR A 144 -24.08 3.93 -9.34
N ASN A 145 -23.31 4.11 -8.26
CA ASN A 145 -22.99 5.44 -7.74
C ASN A 145 -22.19 6.27 -8.75
N MET A 146 -21.24 5.65 -9.46
CA MET A 146 -20.53 6.33 -10.56
C MET A 146 -21.49 6.73 -11.68
N SER A 147 -22.44 5.87 -12.06
CA SER A 147 -23.45 6.21 -13.08
C SER A 147 -24.34 7.38 -12.65
N ILE A 148 -24.81 7.40 -11.40
CA ILE A 148 -25.60 8.52 -10.86
C ILE A 148 -24.78 9.81 -10.83
N ASN A 149 -23.54 9.75 -10.35
CA ASN A 149 -22.67 10.93 -10.29
C ASN A 149 -22.39 11.47 -11.70
N LEU A 150 -22.16 10.59 -12.67
CA LEU A 150 -21.99 10.99 -14.07
C LEU A 150 -23.27 11.63 -14.64
N ILE A 151 -24.46 11.10 -14.32
CA ILE A 151 -25.74 11.69 -14.75
C ILE A 151 -26.02 13.02 -14.02
N ALA A 152 -25.68 13.14 -12.74
CA ALA A 152 -25.86 14.37 -11.97
C ALA A 152 -24.91 15.49 -12.43
N GLN A 153 -23.69 15.11 -12.83
CA GLN A 153 -22.64 16.06 -13.23
C GLN A 153 -22.67 16.40 -14.73
N PHE A 154 -23.07 15.47 -15.59
CA PHE A 154 -23.07 15.61 -17.06
C PHE A 154 -24.44 15.40 -17.71
N GLY A 155 -25.49 15.12 -16.93
CA GLY A 155 -26.86 15.10 -17.42
C GLY A 155 -27.26 16.48 -17.92
N ARG A 156 -27.61 16.57 -19.22
CA ARG A 156 -27.99 17.84 -19.86
C ARG A 156 -29.14 18.52 -19.10
N PRO A 157 -29.09 19.85 -18.88
CA PRO A 157 -30.24 20.61 -18.42
C PRO A 157 -31.21 20.76 -19.60
N GLY A 158 -32.09 19.79 -19.76
CA GLY A 158 -33.07 19.82 -20.81
C GLY A 158 -33.89 18.57 -20.72
N HIS A 159 -34.90 18.58 -19.85
CA HIS A 159 -36.27 18.12 -20.09
C HIS A 159 -37.07 18.27 -18.78
N GLY A 160 -37.81 19.38 -18.71
CA GLY A 160 -39.08 19.50 -17.99
C GLY A 160 -39.10 19.27 -16.48
N ARG A 161 -38.88 20.33 -15.70
CA ARG A 161 -39.80 20.63 -14.59
C ARG A 161 -39.93 22.14 -14.40
N SER A 162 -41.18 22.56 -14.54
CA SER A 162 -41.71 23.89 -14.31
C SER A 162 -41.04 24.60 -13.14
N SER A 163 -40.64 25.84 -13.41
CA SER A 163 -40.50 26.90 -12.43
C SER A 163 -41.53 26.77 -11.31
N ASN A 164 -41.08 26.45 -10.09
CA ASN A 164 -41.78 26.95 -8.92
C ASN A 164 -40.89 28.01 -8.27
N ARG A 165 -41.38 29.25 -8.41
CA ARG A 165 -40.79 30.49 -7.91
C ARG A 165 -40.55 30.36 -6.40
N ARG A 166 -39.29 30.53 -5.97
CA ARG A 166 -38.97 31.28 -4.75
C ARG A 166 -37.66 32.05 -4.98
N SER A 167 -37.80 33.32 -5.33
CA SER A 167 -36.84 34.37 -4.98
C SER A 167 -37.29 34.95 -3.62
N PRO A 168 -36.43 35.60 -2.80
CA PRO A 168 -35.25 36.34 -3.25
C PRO A 168 -34.01 36.33 -2.33
N SER A 169 -32.94 36.92 -2.88
CA SER A 169 -31.89 37.70 -2.20
C SER A 169 -30.67 36.97 -1.67
N SER A 170 -29.59 36.97 -2.46
CA SER A 170 -28.48 37.90 -2.20
C SER A 170 -27.43 37.78 -3.31
N ARG A 171 -26.97 38.94 -3.75
CA ARG A 171 -25.94 39.12 -4.78
C ARG A 171 -24.64 38.44 -4.36
N ARG A 172 -23.97 37.84 -5.33
CA ARG A 172 -22.55 38.15 -5.55
C ARG A 172 -22.15 37.91 -7.01
N THR A 173 -22.00 39.02 -7.69
CA THR A 173 -21.28 39.20 -8.96
C THR A 173 -19.80 38.91 -8.75
N VAL A 174 -19.17 38.10 -9.62
CA VAL A 174 -17.80 38.27 -10.20
C VAL A 174 -17.75 37.33 -11.42
N GLN A 175 -18.04 37.85 -12.62
CA GLN A 175 -17.06 38.18 -13.68
C GLN A 175 -16.42 36.98 -14.41
N SER A 176 -16.81 36.86 -15.67
CA SER A 176 -16.26 36.01 -16.71
C SER A 176 -14.92 36.53 -17.23
N SER A 177 -13.93 35.65 -17.44
CA SER A 177 -12.99 35.80 -18.56
C SER A 177 -12.29 34.48 -18.91
N GLY A 178 -12.28 34.17 -20.21
CA GLY A 178 -11.20 33.48 -20.91
C GLY A 178 -11.06 31.96 -20.75
N TRP A 179 -11.55 31.21 -21.73
CA TRP A 179 -10.84 30.00 -22.17
C TRP A 179 -9.59 30.45 -22.94
N PRO A 180 -8.43 29.81 -22.72
CA PRO A 180 -7.98 28.87 -23.75
C PRO A 180 -7.31 27.62 -23.17
N GLY A 181 -7.43 26.52 -23.92
CA GLY A 181 -6.76 25.28 -23.62
C GLY A 181 -5.24 25.39 -23.55
N ARG A 182 -4.64 24.57 -22.69
CA ARG A 182 -3.38 23.87 -22.94
C ARG A 182 -3.22 22.77 -21.90
N CYS A 183 -2.98 21.54 -22.36
CA CYS A 183 -2.39 20.50 -21.53
C CYS A 183 -0.96 20.94 -21.19
N GLU A 184 -0.68 21.20 -19.92
CA GLU A 184 0.68 21.29 -19.43
C GLU A 184 0.74 20.71 -18.02
N ALA A 185 1.54 19.66 -17.87
CA ALA A 185 1.87 19.06 -16.60
C ALA A 185 2.74 20.05 -15.81
N VAL A 186 2.21 20.61 -14.71
CA VAL A 186 2.99 21.38 -13.74
C VAL A 186 3.00 20.65 -12.40
N LYS A 187 4.22 20.25 -12.05
CA LYS A 187 4.69 19.73 -10.77
C LYS A 187 4.59 20.84 -9.73
N SER A 188 3.75 20.71 -8.70
CA SER A 188 3.69 21.67 -7.59
C SER A 188 4.66 21.26 -6.45
N PRO A 189 5.47 22.19 -5.93
CA PRO A 189 6.26 22.02 -4.71
C PRO A 189 5.43 22.39 -3.47
N TRP A 190 5.59 21.63 -2.38
CA TRP A 190 5.00 21.88 -1.07
C TRP A 190 5.58 23.15 -0.44
N PRO A 191 4.79 24.03 0.21
CA PRO A 191 5.32 25.14 0.99
C PRO A 191 5.66 24.68 2.42
N ALA A 192 6.86 25.05 2.88
CA ALA A 192 7.32 24.87 4.25
C ALA A 192 6.54 25.77 5.21
N MET A 193 6.17 25.21 6.36
CA MET A 193 5.64 25.95 7.53
C MET A 193 6.79 26.69 8.24
N PRO A 194 6.58 27.90 8.79
CA PRO A 194 7.54 28.54 9.67
C PRO A 194 7.42 27.98 11.10
N ASN A 195 8.56 27.66 11.71
CA ASN A 195 8.67 27.27 13.13
C ASN A 195 8.63 28.52 14.03
N PRO A 196 8.24 28.37 15.32
CA PRO A 196 8.21 29.48 16.30
C PRO A 196 9.60 30.00 16.68
#